data_AF-A0A8J2QAS6-F1
#
_entry.id   AF-A0A8J2QAS6-F1
#
_cell.length_a   1.000
_cell.length_b   1.000
_cell.length_c   1.000
_cell.angle_alpha   90.00
_cell.angle_beta   90.00
_cell.angle_gamma   90.00
#
_symmetry.space_group_name_H-M   'P 1'
#
loop_
_entity.id
_entity.type
_entity.pdbx_description
1 polymer ?
#
loop_
_entity_poly.entity_id
_entity_poly.type
_entity_poly.pdbx_seq_one_letter_code
_entity_poly.pdbx_strand_id
1 'polypeptide(L)'
;MNIAEYLSSSHPDDLRYRLSIAYAVRSLEQQQNQLLTNVPEGQFSVPWRSDEEFVRRFLMLGNSEGIYFARQNEFTCTLEPGLCRIIQSGKGLMVLQKILEMSITNLATNIEPLLIALALCARYKVHDTQSKKKLPWDTTEEQEKLLPDAICRDIRPVMEKTYQACLQKSALFAVHKVCITPTDLFKFISYCKVVSRESGLKKDSNGWGRALRATVIKWYYNHTPKRLAVIVTKYRHRVSYSHRDLFCLSHIHPKQSLPPEHGYWQYQKEYEDIFRHVTGGYRGGEKEEKERKRRKELSPKRKSKRGRSDPEETERVRQILEELNLKRAEERTASAGVEGTANPVMDATTYIQAFDRLQSLTPENIDDAVMLILQYGKYLFY
;
A
#
# COMPACT_ATOMS: atom_id res chain seq x y z
N MET A 1 -3.01 -15.25 16.63
CA MET A 1 -2.62 -13.86 16.34
C MET A 1 -3.85 -13.08 15.92
N ASN A 2 -4.18 -11.95 16.57
CA ASN A 2 -5.27 -11.08 16.12
C ASN A 2 -4.80 -10.26 14.90
N ILE A 3 -5.16 -10.71 13.70
CA ILE A 3 -4.70 -10.11 12.44
C ILE A 3 -5.21 -8.67 12.29
N ALA A 4 -6.47 -8.44 12.65
CA ALA A 4 -7.09 -7.13 12.52
C ALA A 4 -6.36 -6.09 13.35
N GLU A 5 -6.00 -6.43 14.59
CA GLU A 5 -5.24 -5.57 15.48
C GLU A 5 -3.80 -5.37 14.98
N TYR A 6 -3.14 -6.43 14.56
CA TYR A 6 -1.77 -6.35 14.04
C TYR A 6 -1.68 -5.46 12.80
N LEU A 7 -2.59 -5.61 11.83
CA LEU A 7 -2.65 -4.76 10.64
C LEU A 7 -3.01 -3.31 11.00
N SER A 8 -3.91 -3.12 11.97
CA SER A 8 -4.31 -1.79 12.45
C SER A 8 -3.19 -1.04 13.16
N SER A 9 -2.20 -1.74 13.73
CA SER A 9 -1.05 -1.11 14.39
C SER A 9 -0.17 -0.28 13.44
N SER A 10 -0.22 -0.52 12.12
CA SER A 10 0.52 0.29 11.14
C SER A 10 -0.08 1.68 10.91
N HIS A 11 -1.31 1.93 11.38
CA HIS A 11 -2.05 3.16 11.11
C HIS A 11 -2.78 3.64 12.37
N PRO A 12 -2.07 4.14 13.39
CA PRO A 12 -2.70 4.67 14.60
C PRO A 12 -3.60 5.88 14.30
N ASP A 13 -3.21 6.72 13.33
CA ASP A 13 -3.84 8.03 13.09
C ASP A 13 -5.14 7.97 12.26
N ASP A 14 -5.52 6.82 11.70
CA ASP A 14 -6.67 6.71 10.79
C ASP A 14 -7.69 5.67 11.26
N LEU A 15 -8.65 6.14 12.08
CA LEU A 15 -9.72 5.30 12.62
C LEU A 15 -10.57 4.65 11.52
N ARG A 16 -10.86 5.35 10.41
CA ARG A 16 -11.67 4.80 9.31
C ARG A 16 -10.95 3.64 8.64
N TYR A 17 -9.66 3.78 8.46
CA TYR A 17 -8.81 2.73 7.89
C TYR A 17 -8.78 1.49 8.78
N ARG A 18 -8.62 1.67 10.10
CA ARG A 18 -8.68 0.59 11.10
C ARG A 18 -10.01 -0.16 11.10
N LEU A 19 -11.13 0.56 11.05
CA LEU A 19 -12.46 -0.06 10.98
C LEU A 19 -12.64 -0.84 9.67
N SER A 20 -12.09 -0.34 8.56
CA SER A 20 -12.10 -1.07 7.29
C SER A 20 -11.25 -2.34 7.33
N ILE A 21 -10.11 -2.34 8.04
CA ILE A 21 -9.30 -3.54 8.28
C ILE A 21 -10.11 -4.58 9.06
N ALA A 22 -10.67 -4.17 10.20
CA ALA A 22 -11.42 -5.06 11.09
C ALA A 22 -12.62 -5.70 10.38
N TYR A 23 -13.36 -4.92 9.59
CA TYR A 23 -14.46 -5.44 8.78
C TYR A 23 -13.99 -6.50 7.77
N ALA A 24 -12.94 -6.20 7.00
CA ALA A 24 -12.44 -7.12 5.97
C ALA A 24 -11.94 -8.44 6.57
N VAL A 25 -11.19 -8.39 7.68
CA VAL A 25 -10.71 -9.59 8.39
C VAL A 25 -11.88 -10.41 8.95
N ARG A 26 -12.84 -9.76 9.62
CA ARG A 26 -14.00 -10.45 10.20
C ARG A 26 -14.84 -11.15 9.14
N SER A 27 -15.06 -10.53 7.97
CA SER A 27 -15.79 -11.16 6.87
C SER A 27 -15.07 -12.40 6.32
N LEU A 28 -13.74 -12.36 6.24
CA LEU A 28 -12.94 -13.52 5.80
C LEU A 28 -12.96 -14.65 6.84
N GLU A 29 -12.88 -14.32 8.13
CA GLU A 29 -12.97 -15.30 9.23
C GLU A 29 -14.33 -16.00 9.24
N GLN A 30 -15.41 -15.26 9.04
CA GLN A 30 -16.76 -15.83 8.93
C GLN A 30 -16.87 -16.82 7.77
N GLN A 31 -16.35 -16.47 6.59
CA GLN A 31 -16.37 -17.36 5.43
C GLN A 31 -15.50 -18.60 5.64
N GLN A 32 -14.31 -18.46 6.23
CA GLN A 32 -13.45 -19.60 6.54
C GLN A 32 -14.11 -20.55 7.55
N ASN A 33 -14.78 -20.02 8.58
CA ASN A 33 -15.48 -20.83 9.58
C ASN A 33 -16.68 -21.58 8.98
N GLN A 34 -17.43 -20.96 8.06
CA GLN A 34 -18.52 -21.63 7.33
C GLN A 34 -18.03 -22.80 6.45
N LEU A 35 -16.83 -22.69 5.88
CA LEU A 35 -16.23 -23.77 5.09
C LEU A 35 -15.79 -24.95 5.96
N LEU A 36 -15.39 -24.71 7.21
CA LEU A 36 -15.04 -25.76 8.17
C LEU A 36 -16.26 -26.54 8.66
N THR A 37 -17.43 -25.91 8.76
CA THR A 37 -18.68 -26.57 9.21
C THR A 37 -19.38 -27.38 8.12
N ASN A 38 -19.07 -27.14 6.85
CA ASN A 38 -19.75 -27.75 5.70
C ASN A 38 -18.98 -28.93 5.07
N VAL A 39 -18.01 -29.51 5.78
CA VAL A 39 -17.28 -30.69 5.30
C VAL A 39 -18.11 -31.94 5.60
N PRO A 40 -18.73 -32.61 4.61
CA PRO A 40 -19.36 -33.90 4.85
C PRO A 40 -18.30 -34.90 5.30
N GLU A 41 -18.57 -35.59 6.41
CA GLU A 41 -17.74 -36.70 6.88
C GLU A 41 -17.72 -37.80 5.81
N GLY A 42 -16.62 -37.87 5.06
CA GLY A 42 -16.38 -38.94 4.11
C GLY A 42 -16.10 -38.44 2.70
N GLN A 43 -14.86 -37.99 2.45
CA GLN A 43 -14.25 -38.26 1.15
C GLN A 43 -12.73 -38.33 1.27
N PHE A 44 -12.25 -39.47 0.77
CA PHE A 44 -10.90 -40.01 0.71
C PHE A 44 -9.75 -39.00 0.59
N SER A 45 -8.77 -39.22 1.46
CA SER A 45 -7.40 -38.72 1.40
C SER A 45 -6.75 -39.00 0.04
N VAL A 46 -6.20 -37.97 -0.57
CA VAL A 46 -5.16 -38.07 -1.62
C VAL A 46 -3.91 -37.37 -1.06
N PRO A 47 -2.70 -37.87 -1.35
CA PRO A 47 -1.52 -37.77 -0.48
C PRO A 47 -0.73 -36.48 -0.68
N TRP A 48 -1.39 -35.32 -0.63
CA TRP A 48 -0.73 -34.03 -0.54
C TRP A 48 -0.83 -33.54 0.90
N ARG A 49 0.34 -33.20 1.48
CA ARG A 49 0.49 -32.45 2.73
C ARG A 49 -0.60 -31.38 2.86
N SER A 50 -1.13 -31.18 4.06
CA SER A 50 -2.13 -30.15 4.39
C SER A 50 -1.91 -28.84 3.61
N ASP A 51 -2.98 -28.17 3.14
CA ASP A 51 -2.87 -26.88 2.45
C ASP A 51 -1.99 -25.88 3.25
N GLU A 52 -1.99 -25.96 4.58
CA GLU A 52 -1.13 -25.17 5.45
C GLU A 52 0.36 -25.54 5.31
N GLU A 53 0.68 -26.82 5.28
CA GLU A 53 2.05 -27.30 5.09
C GLU A 53 2.59 -26.94 3.70
N PHE A 54 1.72 -27.01 2.69
CA PHE A 54 2.02 -26.58 1.35
C PHE A 54 2.42 -25.10 1.32
N VAL A 55 1.58 -24.22 1.89
CA VAL A 55 1.86 -22.78 1.95
C VAL A 55 3.11 -22.52 2.77
N ARG A 56 3.30 -23.19 3.92
CA ARG A 56 4.51 -23.05 4.74
C ARG A 56 5.76 -23.41 3.93
N ARG A 57 5.74 -24.52 3.19
CA ARG A 57 6.86 -24.95 2.36
C ARG A 57 7.14 -23.97 1.23
N PHE A 58 6.11 -23.52 0.54
CA PHE A 58 6.24 -22.51 -0.52
C PHE A 58 6.85 -21.22 0.01
N LEU A 59 6.38 -20.72 1.16
CA LEU A 59 6.90 -19.49 1.75
C LEU A 59 8.35 -19.62 2.25
N MET A 60 8.79 -20.82 2.62
CA MET A 60 10.18 -21.06 3.07
C MET A 60 11.16 -21.32 1.94
N LEU A 61 10.75 -22.11 0.94
CA LEU A 61 11.65 -22.61 -0.12
C LEU A 61 11.42 -21.91 -1.47
N GLY A 62 10.25 -21.31 -1.67
CA GLY A 62 9.84 -20.68 -2.92
C GLY A 62 9.43 -21.63 -4.04
N ASN A 63 9.62 -22.94 -3.86
CA ASN A 63 9.17 -23.98 -4.78
C ASN A 63 8.25 -25.00 -4.08
N SER A 64 7.23 -25.45 -4.79
CA SER A 64 6.32 -26.52 -4.34
C SER A 64 6.90 -27.90 -4.67
N GLU A 65 7.69 -28.03 -5.73
CA GLU A 65 8.33 -29.27 -6.15
C GLU A 65 9.68 -29.47 -5.46
N GLY A 66 9.89 -30.66 -4.88
CA GLY A 66 11.10 -31.00 -4.15
C GLY A 66 12.27 -31.42 -5.04
N ILE A 67 13.40 -30.73 -4.86
CA ILE A 67 14.81 -31.19 -4.85
C ILE A 67 15.33 -32.07 -6.00
N TYR A 68 16.25 -31.53 -6.80
CA TYR A 68 17.71 -31.84 -6.80
C TYR A 68 18.46 -31.01 -7.85
N PHE A 69 17.75 -30.56 -8.89
CA PHE A 69 18.29 -29.79 -10.02
C PHE A 69 17.63 -28.42 -10.18
N ALA A 70 17.27 -27.75 -9.08
CA ALA A 70 16.82 -26.37 -9.17
C ALA A 70 18.03 -25.47 -9.44
N ARG A 71 18.49 -25.42 -10.70
CA ARG A 71 19.09 -24.18 -11.20
C ARG A 71 18.12 -23.08 -10.79
N GLN A 72 18.65 -22.05 -10.14
CA GLN A 72 17.92 -20.84 -9.75
C GLN A 72 17.22 -20.28 -10.99
N ASN A 73 16.05 -20.79 -11.33
CA ASN A 73 15.11 -19.99 -12.06
C ASN A 73 14.83 -18.87 -11.06
N GLU A 74 15.34 -17.68 -11.37
CA GLU A 74 14.77 -16.42 -10.87
C GLU A 74 13.27 -16.67 -10.72
N PHE A 75 12.67 -16.34 -9.58
CA PHE A 75 11.25 -16.58 -9.35
C PHE A 75 10.44 -15.81 -10.40
N THR A 76 10.33 -16.38 -11.60
CA THR A 76 9.46 -15.97 -12.67
C THR A 76 8.11 -16.19 -12.04
N CYS A 77 7.39 -15.11 -11.85
CA CYS A 77 6.12 -15.06 -11.14
C CYS A 77 5.04 -15.83 -11.92
N THR A 78 5.23 -17.12 -12.12
CA THR A 78 4.22 -18.04 -12.62
C THR A 78 3.19 -18.17 -11.51
N LEU A 79 1.92 -17.95 -11.83
CA LEU A 79 0.81 -18.26 -10.94
C LEU A 79 0.97 -19.69 -10.40
N GLU A 80 1.38 -19.82 -9.14
CA GLU A 80 1.56 -21.13 -8.54
C GLU A 80 0.18 -21.80 -8.42
N PRO A 81 -0.05 -22.96 -9.07
CA PRO A 81 -1.39 -23.56 -9.17
C PRO A 81 -1.98 -23.95 -7.81
N GLY A 82 -1.14 -24.37 -6.85
CA GLY A 82 -1.56 -24.71 -5.49
C GLY A 82 -2.14 -23.52 -4.72
N LEU A 83 -1.47 -22.37 -4.72
CA LEU A 83 -1.94 -21.12 -4.12
C LEU A 83 -3.22 -20.64 -4.79
N CYS A 84 -3.29 -20.75 -6.12
CA CYS A 84 -4.50 -20.42 -6.86
C CYS A 84 -5.68 -21.30 -6.44
N ARG A 85 -5.46 -22.61 -6.25
CA ARG A 85 -6.47 -23.55 -5.75
C ARG A 85 -6.95 -23.18 -4.34
N ILE A 86 -6.04 -22.83 -3.44
CA ILE A 86 -6.34 -22.47 -2.03
C ILE A 86 -7.12 -21.15 -1.96
N ILE A 87 -6.78 -20.16 -2.79
CA ILE A 87 -7.52 -18.90 -2.86
C ILE A 87 -8.92 -19.14 -3.43
N GLN A 88 -9.05 -19.95 -4.49
CA GLN A 88 -10.36 -20.30 -5.05
C GLN A 88 -11.25 -21.08 -4.08
N SER A 89 -10.66 -21.89 -3.20
CA SER A 89 -11.41 -22.65 -2.18
C SER A 89 -11.82 -21.82 -0.97
N GLY A 90 -11.63 -20.49 -0.98
CA GLY A 90 -11.99 -19.60 0.13
C GLY A 90 -10.98 -19.55 1.28
N LYS A 91 -9.86 -20.28 1.20
CA LYS A 91 -8.85 -20.39 2.26
C LYS A 91 -7.75 -19.33 2.19
N GLY A 92 -7.92 -18.28 1.39
CA GLY A 92 -6.96 -17.17 1.24
C GLY A 92 -6.62 -16.41 2.53
N LEU A 93 -7.49 -16.41 3.55
CA LEU A 93 -7.14 -15.83 4.86
C LEU A 93 -6.05 -16.63 5.57
N MET A 94 -6.07 -17.96 5.46
CA MET A 94 -5.01 -18.83 5.99
C MET A 94 -3.66 -18.51 5.35
N VAL A 95 -3.65 -18.20 4.05
CA VAL A 95 -2.42 -17.78 3.34
C VAL A 95 -1.90 -16.47 3.92
N LEU A 96 -2.77 -15.47 4.11
CA LEU A 96 -2.39 -14.19 4.72
C LEU A 96 -1.91 -14.35 6.17
N GLN A 97 -2.55 -15.21 6.97
CA GLN A 97 -2.12 -15.53 8.33
C GLN A 97 -0.68 -16.04 8.34
N LYS A 98 -0.38 -17.04 7.50
CA LYS A 98 0.96 -17.63 7.44
C LYS A 98 2.00 -16.64 6.91
N ILE A 99 1.64 -15.79 5.94
CA ILE A 99 2.49 -14.68 5.46
C ILE A 99 2.88 -13.76 6.62
N LEU A 100 1.91 -13.32 7.42
CA LEU A 100 2.16 -12.40 8.53
C LEU A 100 2.96 -13.07 9.66
N GLU A 101 2.64 -14.32 9.98
CA GLU A 101 3.39 -15.14 10.94
C GLU A 101 4.87 -15.24 10.55
N MET A 102 5.15 -15.53 9.27
CA MET A 102 6.51 -15.64 8.75
C MET A 102 7.22 -14.29 8.67
N SER A 103 6.49 -13.21 8.41
CA SER A 103 7.03 -11.85 8.43
C SER A 103 7.43 -11.40 9.84
N ILE A 104 6.75 -11.87 10.89
CA ILE A 104 7.09 -11.54 12.29
C ILE A 104 8.25 -12.39 12.78
N THR A 105 8.19 -13.70 12.49
CA THR A 105 9.18 -14.67 12.99
C THR A 105 10.49 -14.62 12.21
N ASN A 106 10.56 -13.89 11.08
CA ASN A 106 11.71 -13.80 10.18
C ASN A 106 12.25 -15.19 9.75
N LEU A 107 11.38 -16.20 9.71
CA LEU A 107 11.76 -17.58 9.36
C LEU A 107 12.01 -17.77 7.85
N ALA A 108 11.57 -16.83 7.03
CA ALA A 108 11.79 -16.89 5.58
C ALA A 108 13.24 -16.51 5.25
N THR A 109 13.96 -17.39 4.56
CA THR A 109 15.31 -17.10 4.04
C THR A 109 15.28 -16.08 2.91
N ASN A 110 14.20 -16.09 2.10
CA ASN A 110 13.96 -15.14 1.02
C ASN A 110 12.58 -14.49 1.15
N ILE A 111 12.52 -13.18 0.95
CA ILE A 111 11.24 -12.44 0.99
C ILE A 111 10.41 -12.61 -0.29
N GLU A 112 11.00 -13.06 -1.40
CA GLU A 112 10.33 -13.13 -2.70
C GLU A 112 9.09 -14.04 -2.73
N PRO A 113 9.12 -15.28 -2.19
CA PRO A 113 7.93 -16.14 -2.11
C PRO A 113 6.80 -15.49 -1.30
N LEU A 114 7.17 -14.74 -0.25
CA LEU A 114 6.24 -13.99 0.59
C LEU A 114 5.53 -12.90 -0.23
N LEU A 115 6.28 -12.16 -1.05
CA LEU A 115 5.75 -11.10 -1.90
C LEU A 115 4.89 -11.65 -3.05
N ILE A 116 5.25 -12.81 -3.62
CA ILE A 116 4.45 -13.48 -4.66
C ILE A 116 3.11 -13.94 -4.08
N ALA A 117 3.12 -14.62 -2.93
CA ALA A 117 1.90 -15.05 -2.26
C ALA A 117 1.01 -13.86 -1.87
N LEU A 118 1.63 -12.77 -1.38
CA LEU A 118 0.92 -11.53 -1.06
C LEU A 118 0.30 -10.89 -2.31
N ALA A 119 1.04 -10.85 -3.42
CA ALA A 119 0.55 -10.31 -4.69
C ALA A 119 -0.61 -11.13 -5.26
N LEU A 120 -0.57 -12.46 -5.14
CA LEU A 120 -1.67 -13.35 -5.46
C LEU A 120 -2.92 -13.00 -4.64
N CYS A 121 -2.81 -12.94 -3.31
CA CYS A 121 -3.94 -12.56 -2.44
C CYS A 121 -4.50 -11.16 -2.79
N ALA A 122 -3.64 -10.22 -3.21
CA ALA A 122 -4.06 -8.86 -3.55
C ALA A 122 -4.73 -8.72 -4.93
N ARG A 123 -4.38 -9.57 -5.90
CA ARG A 123 -4.68 -9.35 -7.33
C ARG A 123 -5.32 -10.52 -8.06
N TYR A 124 -5.45 -11.68 -7.44
CA TYR A 124 -5.99 -12.86 -8.10
C TYR A 124 -7.42 -12.63 -8.59
N LYS A 125 -7.62 -12.67 -9.92
CA LYS A 125 -8.91 -12.51 -10.62
C LYS A 125 -9.71 -11.25 -10.26
N VAL A 126 -9.07 -10.20 -9.73
CA VAL A 126 -9.81 -9.04 -9.18
C VAL A 126 -10.58 -8.31 -10.28
N HIS A 127 -11.86 -8.06 -10.02
CA HIS A 127 -12.70 -7.24 -10.89
C HIS A 127 -12.33 -5.75 -10.81
N ASP A 128 -11.89 -5.16 -11.92
CA ASP A 128 -11.65 -3.73 -12.00
C ASP A 128 -12.98 -2.95 -11.94
N THR A 129 -13.23 -2.26 -10.83
CA THR A 129 -14.41 -1.38 -10.63
C THR A 129 -14.51 -0.19 -11.62
N GLN A 130 -13.50 -0.02 -12.49
CA GLN A 130 -13.43 1.05 -13.49
C GLN A 130 -14.19 0.70 -14.78
N SER A 131 -14.50 -0.57 -15.06
CA SER A 131 -15.28 -0.94 -16.25
C SER A 131 -16.77 -0.85 -15.97
N LYS A 132 -17.34 0.35 -16.12
CA LYS A 132 -18.77 0.48 -16.50
C LYS A 132 -18.99 0.23 -18.00
N LYS A 133 -18.00 -0.30 -18.71
CA LYS A 133 -18.25 -0.90 -20.03
C LYS A 133 -18.87 -2.27 -19.76
N LYS A 134 -20.09 -2.47 -20.24
CA LYS A 134 -20.71 -3.80 -20.38
C LYS A 134 -19.66 -4.74 -20.95
N LEU A 135 -19.42 -5.85 -20.27
CA LEU A 135 -18.48 -6.86 -20.77
C LEU A 135 -19.10 -7.49 -22.02
N PRO A 136 -18.32 -8.07 -22.95
CA PRO A 136 -18.87 -8.66 -24.19
C PRO A 136 -19.93 -9.76 -23.96
N TRP A 137 -20.00 -10.32 -22.75
CA TRP A 137 -21.05 -11.27 -22.33
C TRP A 137 -22.28 -10.62 -21.67
N ASP A 138 -22.28 -9.30 -21.46
CA ASP A 138 -23.45 -8.51 -21.01
C ASP A 138 -24.30 -8.02 -22.20
N THR A 139 -23.90 -8.30 -23.44
CA THR A 139 -24.73 -8.14 -24.62
C THR A 139 -25.62 -9.36 -24.74
N THR A 140 -26.91 -9.16 -24.48
CA THR A 140 -27.98 -10.11 -24.79
C THR A 140 -28.10 -10.25 -26.30
N GLU A 141 -27.13 -10.90 -26.94
CA GLU A 141 -27.27 -11.39 -28.30
C GLU A 141 -27.22 -12.91 -28.22
N GLU A 142 -28.40 -13.49 -28.44
CA GLU A 142 -28.61 -14.90 -28.65
C GLU A 142 -27.76 -15.36 -29.85
N GLN A 143 -27.30 -16.62 -29.78
CA GLN A 143 -26.59 -17.36 -30.84
C GLN A 143 -25.05 -17.28 -30.80
N GLU A 144 -24.45 -18.00 -29.85
CA GLU A 144 -23.50 -19.09 -30.13
C GLU A 144 -23.15 -19.82 -28.83
N LYS A 145 -24.05 -20.72 -28.41
CA LYS A 145 -23.74 -21.77 -27.43
C LYS A 145 -22.93 -22.85 -28.15
N LEU A 146 -21.63 -22.64 -28.30
CA LEU A 146 -20.69 -23.70 -28.68
C LEU A 146 -19.80 -24.06 -27.50
N LEU A 147 -20.44 -24.49 -26.41
CA LEU A 147 -19.96 -25.46 -25.40
C LEU A 147 -21.03 -25.47 -24.29
N PRO A 148 -21.57 -26.62 -23.88
CA PRO A 148 -22.68 -26.65 -22.95
C PRO A 148 -22.24 -26.15 -21.56
N ASP A 149 -22.69 -24.95 -21.22
CA ASP A 149 -22.70 -24.29 -19.91
C ASP A 149 -23.30 -25.13 -18.75
N ALA A 150 -23.65 -26.39 -18.98
CA ALA A 150 -24.19 -27.32 -18.01
C ALA A 150 -23.12 -28.18 -17.33
N ILE A 151 -21.99 -28.48 -18.00
CA ILE A 151 -20.95 -29.38 -17.45
C ILE A 151 -20.00 -28.63 -16.49
N CYS A 152 -19.92 -27.30 -16.60
CA CYS A 152 -19.02 -26.46 -15.80
C CYS A 152 -19.67 -25.79 -14.57
N ARG A 153 -20.94 -26.10 -14.26
CA ARG A 153 -21.61 -25.55 -13.05
C ARG A 153 -21.28 -26.30 -11.77
N ASP A 154 -20.73 -27.51 -11.86
CA ASP A 154 -20.75 -28.44 -10.73
C ASP A 154 -19.48 -28.58 -9.89
N ILE A 155 -18.36 -27.86 -10.12
CA ILE A 155 -17.17 -28.01 -9.23
C ILE A 155 -16.37 -26.72 -8.98
N ARG A 156 -17.02 -25.71 -8.39
CA ARG A 156 -16.49 -24.70 -7.41
C ARG A 156 -17.28 -23.39 -7.51
N PRO A 157 -17.58 -22.72 -6.38
CA PRO A 157 -18.33 -21.48 -6.43
C PRO A 157 -17.52 -20.43 -7.19
N VAL A 158 -18.18 -19.74 -8.12
CA VAL A 158 -17.77 -18.43 -8.60
C VAL A 158 -17.41 -17.61 -7.35
N MET A 159 -16.12 -17.33 -7.18
CA MET A 159 -15.56 -16.69 -5.98
C MET A 159 -16.43 -15.49 -5.59
N GLU A 160 -16.97 -15.48 -4.37
CA GLU A 160 -17.90 -14.43 -3.96
C GLU A 160 -17.21 -13.06 -4.06
N LYS A 161 -17.88 -12.09 -4.69
CA LYS A 161 -17.30 -10.74 -4.92
C LYS A 161 -16.89 -10.06 -3.62
N THR A 162 -17.60 -10.34 -2.54
CA THR A 162 -17.33 -9.86 -1.18
C THR A 162 -16.04 -10.46 -0.62
N TYR A 163 -15.85 -11.78 -0.74
CA TYR A 163 -14.65 -12.51 -0.35
C TYR A 163 -13.42 -11.93 -1.04
N GLN A 164 -13.48 -11.80 -2.36
CA GLN A 164 -12.37 -11.28 -3.15
C GLN A 164 -12.02 -9.83 -2.78
N ALA A 165 -13.04 -8.98 -2.58
CA ALA A 165 -12.82 -7.61 -2.15
C ALA A 165 -12.20 -7.52 -0.75
N CYS A 166 -12.63 -8.37 0.19
CA CYS A 166 -12.08 -8.42 1.53
C CYS A 166 -10.65 -8.99 1.53
N LEU A 167 -10.39 -10.04 0.76
CA LEU A 167 -9.06 -10.64 0.62
C LEU A 167 -8.08 -9.63 0.02
N GLN A 168 -8.47 -8.94 -1.06
CA GLN A 168 -7.66 -7.88 -1.66
C GLN A 168 -7.35 -6.78 -0.64
N LYS A 169 -8.35 -6.30 0.10
CA LYS A 169 -8.15 -5.25 1.10
C LYS A 169 -7.16 -5.71 2.18
N SER A 170 -7.40 -6.88 2.77
CA SER A 170 -6.53 -7.44 3.81
C SER A 170 -5.09 -7.67 3.33
N ALA A 171 -4.91 -8.18 2.11
CA ALA A 171 -3.60 -8.34 1.49
C ALA A 171 -2.89 -7.00 1.28
N LEU A 172 -3.59 -6.00 0.75
CA LEU A 172 -3.05 -4.67 0.57
C LEU A 172 -2.70 -3.97 1.89
N PHE A 173 -3.42 -4.27 2.98
CA PHE A 173 -3.08 -3.77 4.31
C PHE A 173 -1.83 -4.44 4.88
N ALA A 174 -1.63 -5.73 4.60
CA ALA A 174 -0.43 -6.46 4.98
C ALA A 174 0.86 -5.94 4.30
N VAL A 175 0.76 -5.26 3.16
CA VAL A 175 1.91 -4.63 2.47
C VAL A 175 2.69 -3.69 3.40
N HIS A 176 2.02 -2.96 4.29
CA HIS A 176 2.69 -2.04 5.22
C HIS A 176 3.53 -2.74 6.29
N LYS A 177 3.31 -4.03 6.52
CA LYS A 177 4.08 -4.85 7.47
C LYS A 177 5.16 -5.67 6.77
N VAL A 178 4.81 -6.25 5.62
CA VAL A 178 5.70 -7.14 4.85
C VAL A 178 6.73 -6.35 4.07
N CYS A 179 6.33 -5.27 3.38
CA CYS A 179 7.24 -4.46 2.57
C CYS A 179 7.88 -3.37 3.44
N ILE A 180 8.98 -3.72 4.09
CA ILE A 180 9.75 -2.79 4.94
C ILE A 180 10.64 -1.90 4.07
N THR A 181 11.30 -2.47 3.07
CA THR A 181 12.19 -1.72 2.18
C THR A 181 11.51 -1.32 0.88
N PRO A 182 11.97 -0.25 0.21
CA PRO A 182 11.49 0.12 -1.12
C PRO A 182 11.67 -0.99 -2.15
N THR A 183 12.76 -1.77 -2.03
CA THR A 183 13.04 -2.90 -2.92
C THR A 183 11.92 -3.93 -2.86
N ASP A 184 11.42 -4.24 -1.66
CA ASP A 184 10.31 -5.18 -1.45
C ASP A 184 9.02 -4.63 -2.06
N LEU A 185 8.77 -3.33 -1.90
CA LEU A 185 7.64 -2.66 -2.55
C LEU A 185 7.72 -2.72 -4.08
N PHE A 186 8.90 -2.47 -4.67
CA PHE A 186 9.10 -2.55 -6.11
C PHE A 186 8.91 -3.97 -6.64
N LYS A 187 9.43 -4.98 -5.95
CA LYS A 187 9.19 -6.41 -6.25
C LYS A 187 7.71 -6.77 -6.14
N PHE A 188 7.04 -6.33 -5.07
CA PHE A 188 5.61 -6.57 -4.91
C PHE A 188 4.79 -5.99 -6.07
N ILE A 189 5.12 -4.78 -6.55
CA ILE A 189 4.45 -4.14 -7.69
C ILE A 189 4.72 -4.90 -8.99
N SER A 190 5.96 -5.37 -9.20
CA SER A 190 6.28 -6.18 -10.38
C SER A 190 5.48 -7.48 -10.39
N TYR A 191 5.37 -8.17 -9.26
CA TYR A 191 4.54 -9.36 -9.10
C TYR A 191 3.05 -9.07 -9.29
N CYS A 192 2.53 -7.97 -8.73
CA CYS A 192 1.15 -7.54 -8.96
C CYS A 192 0.85 -7.32 -10.46
N LYS A 193 1.81 -6.78 -11.21
CA LYS A 193 1.69 -6.59 -12.67
C LYS A 193 1.64 -7.93 -13.40
N VAL A 194 2.46 -8.90 -13.03
CA VAL A 194 2.45 -10.24 -13.64
C VAL A 194 1.13 -10.97 -13.31
N VAL A 195 0.73 -11.02 -12.04
CA VAL A 195 -0.54 -11.64 -11.62
C VAL A 195 -1.73 -11.00 -12.33
N SER A 196 -1.72 -9.68 -12.54
CA SER A 196 -2.80 -8.99 -13.25
C SER A 196 -2.84 -9.31 -14.75
N ARG A 197 -1.70 -9.58 -15.37
CA ARG A 197 -1.64 -10.01 -16.78
C ARG A 197 -2.15 -11.44 -16.96
N GLU A 198 -1.78 -12.34 -16.06
CA GLU A 198 -2.11 -13.77 -16.16
C GLU A 198 -3.51 -14.11 -15.64
N SER A 199 -3.95 -13.48 -14.54
CA SER A 199 -5.24 -13.77 -13.89
C SER A 199 -6.32 -12.71 -14.11
N GLY A 200 -5.98 -11.57 -14.71
CA GLY A 200 -6.91 -10.45 -14.87
C GLY A 200 -8.03 -10.73 -15.87
N LEU A 201 -9.23 -10.22 -15.59
CA LEU A 201 -10.35 -10.29 -16.53
C LEU A 201 -10.10 -9.52 -17.83
N LYS A 202 -9.26 -8.48 -17.76
CA LYS A 202 -8.86 -7.69 -18.93
C LYS A 202 -7.51 -8.20 -19.43
N LYS A 203 -7.48 -8.57 -20.71
CA LYS A 203 -6.24 -8.89 -21.43
C LYS A 203 -5.21 -7.77 -21.23
N ASP A 204 -4.02 -8.14 -20.76
CA ASP A 204 -2.88 -7.25 -20.53
C ASP A 204 -3.13 -6.09 -19.55
N SER A 205 -3.88 -6.34 -18.47
CA SER A 205 -4.08 -5.32 -17.45
C SER A 205 -2.77 -4.96 -16.72
N ASN A 206 -2.49 -3.65 -16.59
CA ASN A 206 -1.25 -3.14 -15.96
C ASN A 206 -1.22 -3.25 -14.42
N GLY A 207 -2.27 -3.77 -13.78
CA GLY A 207 -2.28 -3.93 -12.33
C GLY A 207 -2.59 -2.67 -11.51
N TRP A 208 -2.80 -1.49 -12.10
CA TRP A 208 -2.97 -0.24 -11.33
C TRP A 208 -4.44 0.08 -10.98
N GLY A 209 -4.94 -0.58 -9.93
CA GLY A 209 -6.29 -0.35 -9.37
C GLY A 209 -6.38 0.84 -8.42
N ARG A 210 -7.60 1.25 -8.01
CA ARG A 210 -7.79 2.30 -6.99
C ARG A 210 -7.19 1.89 -5.63
N ALA A 211 -7.37 0.62 -5.26
CA ALA A 211 -6.87 0.08 -4.01
C ALA A 211 -5.34 0.06 -3.96
N LEU A 212 -4.67 -0.47 -5.00
CA LEU A 212 -3.20 -0.48 -5.07
C LEU A 212 -2.61 0.93 -5.01
N ARG A 213 -3.19 1.90 -5.73
CA ARG A 213 -2.75 3.30 -5.66
C ARG A 213 -2.86 3.86 -4.26
N ALA A 214 -3.98 3.62 -3.57
CA ALA A 214 -4.19 4.09 -2.20
C ALA A 214 -3.16 3.46 -1.23
N THR A 215 -2.86 2.17 -1.37
CA THR A 215 -1.85 1.47 -0.55
C THR A 215 -0.46 2.06 -0.76
N VAL A 216 -0.04 2.26 -2.01
CA VAL A 216 1.27 2.85 -2.32
C VAL A 216 1.37 4.27 -1.77
N ILE A 217 0.34 5.09 -1.98
CA ILE A 217 0.27 6.45 -1.42
C ILE A 217 0.46 6.42 0.10
N LYS A 218 -0.30 5.56 0.79
CA LYS A 218 -0.26 5.46 2.25
C LYS A 218 1.08 4.92 2.74
N TRP A 219 1.74 4.04 1.99
CA TRP A 219 3.05 3.48 2.36
C TRP A 219 4.10 4.59 2.46
N TYR A 220 4.13 5.52 1.50
CA TYR A 220 5.03 6.67 1.56
C TYR A 220 4.69 7.66 2.69
N TYR A 221 3.41 7.92 2.94
CA TYR A 221 2.98 8.84 4.00
C TYR A 221 3.13 8.26 5.42
N ASN A 222 3.31 6.95 5.56
CA ASN A 222 3.56 6.31 6.85
C ASN A 222 5.00 6.49 7.35
N HIS A 223 5.92 6.93 6.50
CA HIS A 223 7.30 7.23 6.90
C HIS A 223 7.43 8.68 7.34
N THR A 224 8.21 8.93 8.38
CA THR A 224 8.60 10.30 8.76
C THR A 224 9.37 10.96 7.61
N PRO A 225 9.34 12.29 7.46
CA PRO A 225 10.03 12.99 6.38
C PRO A 225 11.52 12.63 6.29
N LYS A 226 12.19 12.55 7.44
CA LYS A 226 13.60 12.15 7.54
C LYS A 226 13.83 10.75 7.00
N ARG A 227 13.00 9.78 7.40
CA ARG A 227 13.09 8.39 6.93
C ARG A 227 12.80 8.30 5.44
N LEU A 228 11.82 9.06 4.95
CA LEU A 228 11.46 9.12 3.55
C LEU A 228 12.59 9.70 2.69
N ALA A 229 13.29 10.73 3.16
CA ALA A 229 14.46 11.29 2.47
C ALA A 229 15.59 10.24 2.33
N VAL A 230 15.88 9.47 3.37
CA VAL A 230 16.84 8.35 3.31
C VAL A 230 16.38 7.27 2.33
N ILE A 231 15.10 6.91 2.34
CA ILE A 231 14.52 5.91 1.43
C ILE A 231 14.74 6.32 -0.03
N VAL A 232 14.37 7.54 -0.39
CA VAL A 232 14.41 8.07 -1.75
C VAL A 232 15.85 8.15 -2.29
N THR A 233 16.78 8.57 -1.45
CA THR A 233 18.19 8.78 -1.82
C THR A 233 18.96 7.46 -1.88
N LYS A 234 18.78 6.56 -0.89
CA LYS A 234 19.44 5.25 -0.83
C LYS A 234 18.94 4.28 -1.90
N TYR A 235 17.63 4.26 -2.17
CA TYR A 235 16.99 3.29 -3.06
C TYR A 235 16.39 3.93 -4.33
N ARG A 236 17.15 4.84 -4.99
CA ARG A 236 16.69 5.58 -6.18
C ARG A 236 15.92 4.75 -7.22
N HIS A 237 16.45 3.58 -7.57
CA HIS A 237 15.81 2.62 -8.48
C HIS A 237 16.21 1.19 -8.12
N ARG A 238 15.26 0.25 -8.17
CA ARG A 238 15.50 -1.19 -8.06
C ARG A 238 14.41 -1.95 -8.84
N VAL A 239 14.73 -3.14 -9.32
CA VAL A 239 13.75 -4.05 -9.99
C VAL A 239 12.95 -3.30 -11.07
N SER A 240 13.66 -2.54 -11.92
CA SER A 240 13.12 -1.75 -13.02
C SER A 240 12.10 -0.66 -12.65
N TYR A 241 11.96 -0.33 -11.36
CA TYR A 241 11.11 0.76 -10.87
C TYR A 241 11.95 1.82 -10.16
N SER A 242 11.55 3.07 -10.32
CA SER A 242 12.02 4.21 -9.53
C SER A 242 10.92 4.77 -8.64
N HIS A 243 11.30 5.53 -7.62
CA HIS A 243 10.34 6.28 -6.81
C HIS A 243 9.51 7.25 -7.66
N ARG A 244 10.11 7.85 -8.69
CA ARG A 244 9.43 8.72 -9.66
C ARG A 244 8.31 7.97 -10.40
N ASP A 245 8.57 6.76 -10.85
CA ASP A 245 7.56 5.95 -11.53
C ASP A 245 6.38 5.64 -10.61
N LEU A 246 6.67 5.25 -9.36
CA LEU A 246 5.62 4.98 -8.37
C LEU A 246 4.80 6.24 -8.08
N PHE A 247 5.42 7.41 -7.97
CA PHE A 247 4.72 8.67 -7.72
C PHE A 247 3.77 9.01 -8.87
N CYS A 248 4.24 8.84 -10.11
CA CYS A 248 3.43 9.04 -11.31
C CYS A 248 2.27 8.04 -11.41
N LEU A 249 2.53 6.74 -11.19
CA LEU A 249 1.52 5.68 -11.32
C LEU A 249 0.48 5.70 -10.20
N SER A 250 0.90 6.06 -8.98
CA SER A 250 0.01 6.16 -7.83
C SER A 250 -0.77 7.47 -7.78
N HIS A 251 -0.32 8.50 -8.50
CA HIS A 251 -0.82 9.87 -8.39
C HIS A 251 -0.74 10.37 -6.95
N ILE A 252 0.46 10.31 -6.37
CA ILE A 252 0.74 10.91 -5.06
C ILE A 252 0.60 12.43 -5.20
N HIS A 253 -0.42 12.96 -4.53
CA HIS A 253 -0.59 14.38 -4.33
C HIS A 253 -0.95 14.60 -2.85
N PRO A 254 -0.64 15.78 -2.30
CA PRO A 254 -1.23 16.27 -1.06
C PRO A 254 -2.75 16.31 -1.23
N LYS A 255 -3.46 15.28 -0.76
CA LYS A 255 -4.92 15.27 -0.85
C LYS A 255 -5.48 15.87 0.42
N GLN A 256 -6.42 16.81 0.26
CA GLN A 256 -7.31 17.30 1.32
C GLN A 256 -8.15 16.18 1.97
N SER A 257 -8.11 14.94 1.42
CA SER A 257 -8.75 13.76 1.99
C SER A 257 -7.94 13.08 3.10
N LEU A 258 -6.70 13.52 3.37
CA LEU A 258 -5.98 13.03 4.54
C LEU A 258 -6.65 13.58 5.81
N PRO A 259 -6.83 12.75 6.87
CA PRO A 259 -7.35 13.22 8.14
C PRO A 259 -6.57 14.45 8.64
N PRO A 260 -7.23 15.44 9.28
CA PRO A 260 -6.55 16.59 9.89
C PRO A 260 -5.49 16.19 10.93
N GLU A 261 -5.65 15.03 11.54
CA GLU A 261 -4.76 14.47 12.57
C GLU A 261 -3.49 13.81 12.00
N HIS A 262 -3.40 13.63 10.67
CA HIS A 262 -2.26 12.96 10.07
C HIS A 262 -0.98 13.81 10.22
N GLY A 263 0.15 13.16 10.56
CA GLY A 263 1.48 13.80 10.65
C GLY A 263 1.98 14.47 9.35
N TYR A 264 1.22 14.39 8.26
CA TYR A 264 1.50 15.11 7.02
C TYR A 264 1.39 16.63 7.22
N TRP A 265 0.36 17.09 7.93
CA TRP A 265 0.08 18.52 8.12
C TRP A 265 1.14 19.21 8.96
N GLN A 266 1.84 18.47 9.82
CA GLN A 266 2.93 18.99 10.65
C GLN A 266 4.20 19.25 9.83
N TYR A 267 4.49 18.40 8.83
CA TYR A 267 5.72 18.44 8.04
C TYR A 267 5.48 18.70 6.54
N GLN A 268 4.44 19.46 6.22
CA GLN A 268 3.99 19.64 4.83
C GLN A 268 5.12 20.11 3.90
N LYS A 269 5.91 21.10 4.33
CA LYS A 269 7.02 21.65 3.55
C LYS A 269 8.08 20.59 3.23
N GLU A 270 8.46 19.77 4.22
CA GLU A 270 9.47 18.73 4.06
C GLU A 270 9.00 17.66 3.04
N TYR A 271 7.75 17.21 3.13
CA TYR A 271 7.19 16.26 2.16
C TYR A 271 7.14 16.85 0.75
N GLU A 272 6.72 18.11 0.60
CA GLU A 272 6.66 18.78 -0.70
C GLU A 272 8.05 18.92 -1.33
N ASP A 273 9.08 19.22 -0.54
CA ASP A 273 10.45 19.33 -1.01
C ASP A 273 11.03 17.95 -1.41
N ILE A 274 10.75 16.90 -0.63
CA ILE A 274 11.10 15.51 -1.00
C ILE A 274 10.43 15.12 -2.32
N PHE A 275 9.13 15.39 -2.47
CA PHE A 275 8.40 15.06 -3.69
C PHE A 275 8.92 15.84 -4.90
N ARG A 276 9.31 17.11 -4.71
CA ARG A 276 9.95 17.93 -5.74
C ARG A 276 11.30 17.36 -6.18
N HIS A 277 12.10 16.89 -5.23
CA HIS A 277 13.37 16.24 -5.50
C HIS A 277 13.17 14.94 -6.32
N VAL A 278 12.25 14.06 -5.90
CA VAL A 278 11.95 12.79 -6.61
C VAL A 278 11.43 13.03 -8.03
N THR A 279 10.54 14.00 -8.19
CA THR A 279 9.92 14.30 -9.49
C THR A 279 10.84 15.07 -10.44
N GLY A 280 12.00 15.52 -9.96
CA GLY A 280 13.04 16.14 -10.77
C GLY A 280 12.57 17.42 -11.46
N GLY A 281 11.97 18.36 -10.71
CA GLY A 281 11.53 19.64 -11.25
C GLY A 281 10.48 19.52 -12.36
N TYR A 282 9.51 18.61 -12.19
CA TYR A 282 8.45 18.39 -13.17
C TYR A 282 7.64 19.71 -13.39
N ARG A 283 7.89 20.40 -14.51
CA ARG A 283 7.17 21.61 -14.99
C ARG A 283 5.64 21.41 -15.19
N GLY A 284 5.11 20.23 -14.88
CA GLY A 284 3.67 19.95 -14.89
C GLY A 284 2.89 20.65 -13.76
N GLY A 285 3.56 21.01 -12.66
CA GLY A 285 2.95 21.75 -11.55
C GLY A 285 2.44 23.12 -11.95
N GLU A 286 3.07 23.81 -12.91
CA GLU A 286 2.59 25.11 -13.40
C GLU A 286 1.27 24.99 -14.16
N LYS A 287 1.02 23.90 -14.88
CA LYS A 287 -0.26 23.67 -15.57
C LYS A 287 -1.36 23.36 -14.56
N GLU A 288 -1.07 22.54 -13.55
CA GLU A 288 -2.05 22.15 -12.53
C GLU A 288 -2.34 23.30 -11.54
N GLU A 289 -1.34 24.12 -11.19
CA GLU A 289 -1.52 25.32 -10.39
C GLU A 289 -2.27 26.42 -11.16
N LYS A 290 -1.99 26.60 -12.47
CA LYS A 290 -2.79 27.45 -13.35
C LYS A 290 -4.23 26.93 -13.48
N GLU A 291 -4.43 25.61 -13.55
CA GLU A 291 -5.76 25.00 -13.60
C GLU A 291 -6.49 25.09 -12.25
N ARG A 292 -5.76 25.07 -11.13
CA ARG A 292 -6.26 25.26 -9.76
C ARG A 292 -6.62 26.73 -9.47
N LYS A 293 -5.86 27.70 -10.03
CA LYS A 293 -6.20 29.13 -10.06
C LYS A 293 -7.43 29.37 -10.94
N ARG A 294 -7.45 28.82 -12.16
CA ARG A 294 -8.61 28.87 -13.06
C ARG A 294 -9.87 28.26 -12.45
N ARG A 295 -9.80 27.10 -11.77
CA ARG A 295 -10.96 26.48 -11.10
C ARG A 295 -11.46 27.29 -9.90
N LYS A 296 -10.59 28.02 -9.20
CA LYS A 296 -10.99 28.96 -8.13
C LYS A 296 -11.64 30.23 -8.68
N GLU A 297 -11.19 30.70 -9.85
CA GLU A 297 -11.72 31.90 -10.52
C GLU A 297 -13.03 31.62 -11.29
N LEU A 298 -13.19 30.41 -11.86
CA LEU A 298 -14.35 30.01 -12.66
C LEU A 298 -15.50 29.42 -11.84
N SER A 299 -15.36 29.25 -10.52
CA SER A 299 -16.49 28.81 -9.68
C SER A 299 -17.41 29.99 -9.32
N PRO A 300 -18.66 30.06 -9.80
CA PRO A 300 -19.62 30.99 -9.24
C PRO A 300 -19.88 30.55 -7.80
N LYS A 301 -19.85 31.49 -6.83
CA LYS A 301 -20.22 31.23 -5.43
C LYS A 301 -21.63 30.60 -5.37
N ARG A 302 -21.71 29.27 -5.42
CA ARG A 302 -22.92 28.53 -5.09
C ARG A 302 -23.11 28.66 -3.58
N LYS A 303 -24.01 29.57 -3.18
CA LYS A 303 -24.53 29.65 -1.81
C LYS A 303 -25.12 28.28 -1.48
N SER A 304 -24.41 27.47 -0.70
CA SER A 304 -24.99 26.27 -0.09
C SER A 304 -26.10 26.74 0.84
N LYS A 305 -27.34 26.32 0.60
CA LYS A 305 -28.44 26.42 1.56
C LYS A 305 -28.07 25.60 2.80
N ARG A 306 -27.39 26.22 3.76
CA ARG A 306 -27.37 25.79 5.16
C ARG A 306 -28.31 26.73 5.91
N GLY A 307 -29.12 26.15 6.80
CA GLY A 307 -30.14 26.86 7.58
C GLY A 307 -29.57 28.13 8.22
N ARG A 308 -30.39 29.17 8.23
CA ARG A 308 -30.09 30.49 8.78
C ARG A 308 -29.93 30.37 10.30
N SER A 309 -28.69 30.19 10.78
CA SER A 309 -28.33 30.45 12.18
C SER A 309 -28.16 31.96 12.37
N ASP A 310 -28.53 32.46 13.55
CA ASP A 310 -28.53 33.88 13.90
C ASP A 310 -27.11 34.48 13.74
N PRO A 311 -26.92 35.59 12.99
CA PRO A 311 -25.60 36.20 12.77
C PRO A 311 -24.81 36.47 14.06
N GLU A 312 -25.46 36.77 15.18
CA GLU A 312 -24.78 36.95 16.47
C GLU A 312 -24.15 35.66 17.01
N GLU A 313 -24.84 34.52 16.93
CA GLU A 313 -24.29 33.25 17.41
C GLU A 313 -23.05 32.83 16.62
N THR A 314 -23.06 33.06 15.30
CA THR A 314 -21.92 32.71 14.45
C THR A 314 -20.68 33.55 14.75
N GLU A 315 -20.86 34.80 15.18
CA GLU A 315 -19.75 35.68 15.54
C GLU A 315 -19.22 35.35 16.94
N ARG A 316 -20.11 35.00 17.88
CA ARG A 316 -19.71 34.50 19.22
C ARG A 316 -18.87 33.23 19.11
N VAL A 317 -19.25 32.28 18.26
CA VAL A 317 -18.49 31.03 18.05
C VAL A 317 -17.11 31.31 17.45
N ARG A 318 -16.98 32.31 16.56
CA ARG A 318 -15.68 32.72 16.02
C ARG A 318 -14.76 33.30 17.09
N GLN A 319 -15.29 34.21 17.91
CA GLN A 319 -14.54 34.83 19.00
C GLN A 319 -14.05 33.78 20.01
N ILE A 320 -14.91 32.82 20.38
CA ILE A 320 -14.54 31.70 21.26
C ILE A 320 -13.41 30.85 20.64
N LEU A 321 -13.48 30.58 19.33
CA LEU A 321 -12.48 29.78 18.64
C LEU A 321 -11.12 30.50 18.59
N GLU A 322 -11.13 31.81 18.40
CA GLU A 322 -9.94 32.66 18.37
C GLU A 322 -9.28 32.73 19.76
N GLU A 323 -10.08 32.88 20.82
CA GLU A 323 -9.62 32.90 22.20
C GLU A 323 -9.03 31.55 22.64
N LEU A 324 -9.64 30.43 22.24
CA LEU A 324 -9.11 29.08 22.49
C LEU A 324 -7.79 28.81 21.75
N ASN A 325 -7.63 29.39 20.54
CA ASN A 325 -6.39 29.27 19.79
C ASN A 325 -5.26 30.10 20.42
N LEU A 326 -5.59 31.25 21.01
CA LEU A 326 -4.63 32.08 21.74
C LEU A 326 -4.15 31.38 23.03
N LYS A 327 -5.08 30.81 23.82
CA LYS A 327 -4.75 30.03 25.03
C LYS A 327 -3.86 28.81 24.74
N ARG A 328 -4.13 28.10 23.63
CA ARG A 328 -3.27 26.99 23.19
C ARG A 328 -1.89 27.44 22.71
N ALA A 329 -1.74 28.66 22.21
CA ALA A 329 -0.46 29.22 21.83
C ALA A 329 0.38 29.59 23.06
N GLU A 330 -0.27 30.11 24.11
CA GLU A 330 0.34 30.43 25.41
C GLU A 330 0.76 29.17 26.18
N GLU A 331 -0.02 28.10 26.13
CA GLU A 331 0.36 26.79 26.71
C GLU A 331 1.58 26.16 26.00
N ARG A 332 1.75 26.43 24.69
CA ARG A 332 2.90 25.98 23.91
C ARG A 332 4.18 26.78 24.22
N THR A 333 4.06 28.05 24.57
CA THR A 333 5.22 28.86 24.98
C THR A 333 5.64 28.56 26.42
N ALA A 334 4.71 28.17 27.30
CA ALA A 334 4.99 27.78 28.69
C ALA A 334 5.75 26.44 28.82
N SER A 335 5.66 25.54 27.84
CA SER A 335 6.32 24.22 27.85
C SER A 335 7.72 24.19 27.22
N ALA A 336 8.24 25.34 26.75
CA ALA A 336 9.52 25.45 26.06
C ALA A 336 10.74 25.66 27.00
N GLY A 337 10.58 25.47 28.32
CA GLY A 337 11.62 25.70 29.31
C GLY A 337 12.11 24.41 30.00
N VAL A 338 12.69 23.46 29.27
CA VAL A 338 13.58 22.42 29.82
C VAL A 338 14.63 22.05 28.77
N GLU A 339 15.84 22.58 28.92
CA GLU A 339 17.02 22.19 28.12
C GLU A 339 17.50 20.80 28.54
N GLY A 340 17.36 19.83 27.63
CA GLY A 340 18.04 18.55 27.68
C GLY A 340 18.73 18.33 26.34
N THR A 341 20.03 18.06 26.37
CA THR A 341 20.96 17.84 25.24
C THR A 341 20.28 17.21 24.00
N ALA A 342 19.81 18.05 23.09
CA ALA A 342 19.10 17.63 21.90
C ALA A 342 20.12 17.34 20.78
N ASN A 343 20.15 16.10 20.30
CA ASN A 343 20.64 15.79 18.96
C ASN A 343 20.01 16.82 17.99
N PRO A 344 20.79 17.51 17.13
CA PRO A 344 20.26 18.61 16.35
C PRO A 344 19.06 18.12 15.54
N VAL A 345 17.93 18.83 15.65
CA VAL A 345 16.71 18.55 14.91
C VAL A 345 17.00 18.86 13.44
N MET A 346 17.58 17.88 12.73
CA MET A 346 17.95 18.05 11.32
C MET A 346 16.70 17.88 10.44
N ASP A 347 16.41 18.89 9.62
CA ASP A 347 15.31 18.94 8.65
C ASP A 347 15.57 17.99 7.46
N ALA A 348 14.56 17.26 6.97
CA ALA A 348 14.71 16.35 5.83
C ALA A 348 15.20 17.06 4.56
N THR A 349 14.90 18.35 4.40
CA THR A 349 15.38 19.16 3.28
C THR A 349 16.90 19.29 3.28
N THR A 350 17.50 19.49 4.46
CA THR A 350 18.96 19.61 4.62
C THR A 350 19.68 18.32 4.27
N TYR A 351 19.06 17.16 4.57
CA TYR A 351 19.61 15.85 4.20
C TYR A 351 19.65 15.66 2.68
N ILE A 352 18.58 16.04 1.97
CA ILE A 352 18.54 15.95 0.50
C ILE A 352 19.58 16.88 -0.12
N GLN A 353 19.68 18.12 0.36
CA GLN A 353 20.68 19.08 -0.12
C GLN A 353 22.11 18.59 0.13
N ALA A 354 22.37 17.99 1.30
CA ALA A 354 23.66 17.37 1.61
C ALA A 354 23.99 16.21 0.66
N PHE A 355 22.99 15.40 0.32
CA PHE A 355 23.16 14.30 -0.64
C PHE A 355 23.42 14.80 -2.07
N ASP A 356 22.72 15.84 -2.51
CA ASP A 356 22.95 16.46 -3.82
C ASP A 356 24.32 17.12 -3.89
N ARG A 357 24.76 17.78 -2.81
CA ARG A 357 26.12 18.32 -2.68
C ARG A 357 27.15 17.21 -2.77
N LEU A 358 26.95 16.08 -2.08
CA LEU A 358 27.87 14.95 -2.13
C LEU A 358 27.99 14.34 -3.54
N GLN A 359 26.91 14.32 -4.33
CA GLN A 359 26.97 13.87 -5.73
C GLN A 359 27.76 14.81 -6.65
N SER A 360 27.80 16.11 -6.34
CA SER A 360 28.50 17.11 -7.15
C SER A 360 29.97 17.30 -6.78
N LEU A 361 30.44 16.71 -5.68
CA LEU A 361 31.82 16.86 -5.23
C LEU A 361 32.80 16.11 -6.13
N THR A 362 33.91 16.77 -6.45
CA THR A 362 35.07 16.22 -7.15
C THR A 362 36.10 15.69 -6.14
N PRO A 363 37.05 14.83 -6.55
CA PRO A 363 38.09 14.28 -5.65
C PRO A 363 39.03 15.31 -5.03
N GLU A 364 38.91 16.60 -5.37
CA GLU A 364 39.66 17.70 -4.77
C GLU A 364 39.09 18.13 -3.40
N ASN A 365 37.82 17.82 -3.12
CA ASN A 365 37.10 18.25 -1.92
C ASN A 365 36.81 17.07 -0.98
N ILE A 366 37.84 16.30 -0.63
CA ILE A 366 37.71 15.08 0.18
C ILE A 366 37.23 15.41 1.59
N ASP A 367 37.73 16.49 2.20
CA ASP A 367 37.38 16.86 3.58
C ASP A 367 35.89 17.20 3.74
N ASP A 368 35.33 17.92 2.77
CA ASP A 368 33.89 18.23 2.70
C ASP A 368 33.05 16.94 2.58
N ALA A 369 33.50 15.97 1.77
CA ALA A 369 32.83 14.69 1.63
C ALA A 369 32.87 13.88 2.92
N VAL A 370 34.03 13.83 3.60
CA VAL A 370 34.20 13.15 4.90
C VAL A 370 33.30 13.77 5.96
N MET A 371 33.23 15.10 6.03
CA MET A 371 32.35 15.80 6.97
C MET A 371 30.87 15.46 6.76
N LEU A 372 30.40 15.47 5.51
CA LEU A 372 29.03 15.09 5.18
C LEU A 372 28.74 13.63 5.52
N ILE A 373 29.69 12.71 5.27
CA ILE A 373 29.55 11.29 5.61
C ILE A 373 29.51 11.08 7.13
N LEU A 374 30.35 11.77 7.90
CA LEU A 374 30.34 11.66 9.37
C LEU A 374 29.04 12.20 9.97
N GLN A 375 28.53 13.31 9.43
CA GLN A 375 27.31 13.95 9.90
C GLN A 375 26.05 13.15 9.56
N TYR A 376 25.95 12.61 8.34
CA TYR A 376 24.72 11.99 7.83
C TYR A 376 24.80 10.47 7.68
N GLY A 377 25.99 9.87 7.78
CA GLY A 377 26.21 8.44 7.55
C GLY A 377 25.57 7.53 8.59
N LYS A 378 25.40 8.01 9.84
CA LYS A 378 24.68 7.26 10.89
C LYS A 378 23.25 6.90 10.48
N TYR A 379 22.60 7.74 9.67
CA TYR A 379 21.21 7.53 9.22
C TYR A 379 21.06 6.52 8.08
N LEU A 380 22.16 6.06 7.46
CA LEU A 380 22.13 5.00 6.44
C LEU A 380 21.90 3.60 7.05
N PHE A 381 22.16 3.43 8.34
CA PHE A 381 22.17 2.14 9.05
C PHE A 381 20.95 1.88 9.94
N TYR A 382 20.05 2.85 10.11
CA TYR A 382 18.78 2.69 10.84
C TYR A 382 17.61 2.40 9.90
#